data_AF-A0A9P6J222-F1
#
_entry.id   AF-A0A9P6J222-F1
#
_cell.length_a   1.000
_cell.length_b   1.000
_cell.length_c   1.000
_cell.angle_alpha   90.00
_cell.angle_beta   90.00
_cell.angle_gamma   90.00
#
_symmetry.space_group_name_H-M   'P 1'
#
loop_
_entity.id
_entity.type
_entity.pdbx_description
1 polymer ?
#
loop_
_entity_poly.entity_id
_entity_poly.type
_entity_poly.pdbx_seq_one_letter_code
_entity_poly.pdbx_strand_id
1 'polypeptide(L)'
;MGSTFARNVDPSDLVQENAYLLGVNRNKKCITANIRAEEGKQLVHDLVKKVNVLVENYVPGKLEEMVLGYKELSALNPRLIYTSIT
;
A
#
# COMPACT_ATOMS: atom_id res chain seq x y z
N MET A 1 -12.34 -11.33 -6.93
CA MET A 1 -10.93 -11.52 -6.53
C MET A 1 -10.90 -11.84 -5.04
N GLY A 2 -10.14 -12.86 -4.62
CA GLY A 2 -10.04 -13.23 -3.20
C GLY A 2 -9.36 -12.13 -2.39
N SER A 3 -9.79 -11.95 -1.14
CA SER A 3 -9.17 -10.98 -0.23
C SER A 3 -7.73 -11.39 0.06
N THR A 4 -6.78 -10.47 -0.16
CA THR A 4 -5.37 -10.60 0.26
C THR A 4 -5.24 -10.93 1.76
N PHE A 5 -6.25 -10.58 2.56
CA PHE A 5 -6.28 -10.78 4.01
C PHE A 5 -6.90 -12.11 4.45
N ALA A 6 -7.47 -12.90 3.54
CA ALA A 6 -7.97 -14.22 3.90
C ALA A 6 -6.77 -15.14 4.12
N ARG A 7 -6.53 -15.54 5.37
CA ARG A 7 -5.56 -16.59 5.68
C ARG A 7 -5.96 -17.88 4.98
N ASN A 8 -4.97 -18.64 4.53
CA ASN A 8 -5.25 -20.01 4.18
C ASN A 8 -5.62 -20.75 5.47
N VAL A 9 -6.76 -21.42 5.47
CA VAL A 9 -7.31 -22.11 6.65
C VAL A 9 -7.24 -23.62 6.50
N ASP A 10 -6.69 -24.13 5.40
CA ASP A 10 -6.42 -25.55 5.24
C ASP A 10 -5.16 -25.92 6.05
N PRO A 11 -5.29 -26.76 7.09
CA PRO A 11 -4.16 -27.16 7.92
C PRO A 11 -3.20 -28.11 7.20
N SER A 12 -3.57 -28.66 6.03
CA SER A 12 -2.69 -29.51 5.22
C SER A 12 -1.70 -28.73 4.36
N ASP A 13 -1.91 -27.42 4.18
CA ASP A 13 -1.02 -26.57 3.42
C ASP A 13 0.23 -26.20 4.22
N LEU A 14 1.40 -26.44 3.60
CA LEU A 14 2.72 -26.12 4.15
C LEU A 14 2.92 -24.62 4.40
N VAL A 15 2.13 -23.78 3.72
CA VAL A 15 2.19 -22.33 3.77
C VAL A 15 0.80 -21.79 4.05
N GLN A 16 0.68 -21.06 5.16
CA GLN A 16 -0.60 -20.54 5.67
C GLN A 16 -0.98 -19.19 5.00
N GLU A 17 -0.20 -18.75 4.02
CA GLU A 17 -0.50 -17.58 3.19
C GLU A 17 -1.45 -17.92 2.03
N ASN A 18 -2.28 -16.95 1.66
CA ASN A 18 -3.22 -17.07 0.57
C ASN A 18 -2.50 -17.27 -0.78
N ALA A 19 -2.93 -18.25 -1.58
CA ALA A 19 -2.39 -18.47 -2.93
C ALA A 19 -2.44 -17.22 -3.82
N TYR A 20 -3.48 -16.40 -3.69
CA TYR A 20 -3.60 -15.11 -4.40
C TYR A 20 -2.50 -14.13 -3.96
N LEU A 21 -2.28 -13.98 -2.65
CA LEU A 21 -1.22 -13.14 -2.09
C LEU A 21 0.16 -13.58 -2.63
N LEU A 22 0.43 -14.89 -2.59
CA LEU A 22 1.68 -15.49 -3.08
C LEU A 22 1.85 -15.37 -4.60
N GLY A 23 0.77 -15.28 -5.36
CA GLY A 23 0.79 -15.12 -6.82
C GLY A 23 1.10 -13.69 -7.26
N VAL A 24 0.38 -12.70 -6.73
CA VAL A 24 0.44 -11.32 -7.23
C VAL A 24 1.42 -10.39 -6.48
N ASN A 25 2.08 -10.88 -5.42
CA ASN A 25 3.04 -10.10 -4.63
C ASN A 25 4.46 -10.70 -4.55
N ARG A 26 4.82 -11.63 -5.44
CA ARG A 26 6.20 -12.10 -5.55
C ARG A 26 7.16 -10.93 -5.79
N ASN A 27 8.36 -11.02 -5.23
CA ASN A 27 9.43 -10.00 -5.29
C ASN A 27 9.09 -8.65 -4.62
N LYS A 28 7.97 -8.55 -3.88
CA LYS A 28 7.64 -7.35 -3.10
C LYS A 28 7.99 -7.59 -1.63
N LYS A 29 8.63 -6.59 -1.01
CA LYS A 29 8.77 -6.53 0.46
C LYS A 29 7.51 -5.89 1.03
N CYS A 30 7.04 -6.41 2.16
CA CYS A 30 5.82 -5.94 2.81
C CYS A 30 6.13 -5.39 4.20
N ILE A 31 5.44 -4.32 4.57
CA ILE A 31 5.35 -3.79 5.93
C ILE A 31 3.89 -3.48 6.23
N THR A 32 3.49 -3.59 7.49
CA THR A 32 2.15 -3.21 7.92
C THR A 32 2.21 -1.84 8.59
N ALA A 33 1.31 -0.95 8.19
CA ALA A 33 1.21 0.40 8.74
C ALA A 33 -0.27 0.80 8.89
N ASN A 34 -0.62 1.38 10.04
CA ASN A 34 -1.93 1.99 10.24
C ASN A 34 -1.89 3.44 9.77
N ILE A 35 -2.24 3.69 8.51
CA ILE A 35 -2.22 5.03 7.90
C ILE A 35 -3.32 5.98 8.41
N ARG A 36 -4.18 5.54 9.33
CA ARG A 36 -5.11 6.42 10.04
C ARG A 36 -4.48 7.10 11.25
N ALA A 37 -3.43 6.48 11.81
CA ALA A 37 -2.64 7.07 12.88
C ALA A 37 -1.59 8.02 12.29
N GLU A 38 -1.21 9.05 13.05
CA GLU A 38 -0.25 10.06 12.59
C GLU A 38 1.12 9.44 12.29
N GLU A 39 1.56 8.47 13.09
CA GLU A 39 2.82 7.75 12.87
C GLU A 39 2.81 6.97 11.55
N GLY A 40 1.65 6.40 11.18
CA GLY A 40 1.49 5.70 9.91
C GLY A 40 1.50 6.63 8.71
N LYS A 41 0.90 7.82 8.83
CA LYS A 41 0.98 8.86 7.79
C LYS A 41 2.41 9.35 7.61
N GLN A 42 3.11 9.61 8.71
CA GLN A 42 4.50 10.05 8.72
C GLN A 42 5.41 9.01 8.04
N LEU A 43 5.20 7.72 8.31
CA LEU A 43 5.92 6.64 7.63
C LEU A 43 5.74 6.71 6.10
N VAL A 44 4.52 6.93 5.61
CA VAL A 44 4.27 7.08 4.17
C VAL A 44 4.98 8.31 3.61
N HIS A 45 4.91 9.44 4.31
CA HIS A 45 5.61 10.68 3.90
C HIS A 45 7.12 10.48 3.80
N ASP A 46 7.72 9.73 4.72
CA ASP A 46 9.16 9.45 4.71
C ASP A 46 9.58 8.44 3.65
N LEU A 47 8.71 7.48 3.31
CA LEU A 47 8.93 6.58 2.18
C LEU A 47 8.81 7.32 0.84
N VAL A 48 7.83 8.20 0.70
CA VAL A 48 7.59 8.99 -0.52
C VAL A 48 8.81 9.80 -0.93
N LYS A 49 9.55 10.37 0.03
CA LYS A 49 10.81 11.09 -0.23
C LYS A 49 11.90 10.23 -0.88
N LYS A 50 11.80 8.90 -0.77
CA LYS A 50 12.84 7.94 -1.19
C LYS A 50 12.45 7.09 -2.40
N VAL A 51 11.18 7.09 -2.79
CA VAL A 51 10.68 6.28 -3.92
C VAL A 51 10.51 7.13 -5.18
N ASN A 52 10.46 6.45 -6.32
CA ASN A 52 10.17 7.08 -7.61
C ASN A 52 8.69 6.97 -7.99
N VAL A 53 8.03 5.87 -7.59
CA VAL A 53 6.67 5.55 -7.99
C VAL A 53 5.86 5.18 -6.75
N LEU A 54 4.66 5.73 -6.62
CA LEU A 54 3.63 5.29 -5.70
C LEU A 54 2.41 4.84 -6.50
N VAL A 55 1.93 3.63 -6.19
CA VAL A 55 0.72 3.06 -6.80
C VAL A 55 -0.29 2.80 -5.69
N GLU A 56 -1.52 3.23 -5.91
CA GLU A 56 -2.62 3.03 -4.98
C GLU A 56 -3.94 2.75 -5.71
N ASN A 57 -4.86 2.09 -5.01
CA ASN A 57 -6.17 1.69 -5.51
C ASN A 57 -7.26 1.90 -4.44
N TYR A 58 -7.15 2.98 -3.66
CA TYR A 58 -8.15 3.36 -2.69
C TYR A 58 -9.37 3.98 -3.38
N VAL A 59 -10.47 4.08 -2.63
CA VAL A 59 -11.66 4.82 -3.10
C VAL A 59 -11.23 6.27 -3.45
N PRO A 60 -11.65 6.82 -4.61
CA PRO A 60 -11.30 8.18 -5.01
C PRO A 60 -11.56 9.20 -3.90
N GLY A 61 -10.61 10.12 -3.68
CA GLY A 61 -10.70 11.14 -2.63
C GLY A 61 -10.26 10.66 -1.24
N LYS A 62 -10.13 9.34 -1.01
CA LYS A 62 -9.91 8.84 0.35
C LYS A 62 -8.52 9.14 0.89
N LEU A 63 -7.50 9.11 0.03
CA LEU A 63 -6.13 9.42 0.45
C LEU A 63 -5.93 10.92 0.60
N GLU A 64 -6.62 11.75 -0.18
CA GLU A 64 -6.65 13.21 -0.04
C GLU A 64 -7.18 13.62 1.34
N GLU A 65 -8.29 13.02 1.80
CA GLU A 65 -8.83 13.23 3.16
C GLU A 65 -7.81 12.90 4.26
N MET A 66 -6.91 11.96 4.00
CA MET A 66 -5.90 11.51 4.97
C MET A 66 -4.55 12.24 4.81
N VAL A 67 -4.46 13.27 3.96
CA VAL A 67 -3.22 14.02 3.69
C VAL A 67 -2.14 13.11 3.05
N LEU A 68 -2.59 12.16 2.23
CA LEU A 68 -1.78 11.19 1.50
C LEU A 68 -2.08 11.21 -0.01
N GLY A 69 -2.80 12.23 -0.49
CA GLY A 69 -3.11 12.41 -1.90
C GLY A 69 -1.94 12.95 -2.72
N TYR A 70 -2.13 13.01 -4.04
CA TYR A 70 -1.08 13.47 -4.95
C TYR A 70 -0.55 14.86 -4.62
N LYS A 71 -1.42 15.81 -4.29
CA LYS A 71 -1.05 17.20 -4.03
C LYS A 71 -0.07 17.30 -2.85
N GLU A 72 -0.36 16.59 -1.78
CA GLU A 72 0.46 16.55 -0.57
C GLU A 72 1.79 15.83 -0.83
N LEU A 73 1.73 14.67 -1.46
CA LEU A 73 2.91 13.82 -1.65
C LEU A 73 3.87 14.33 -2.72
N SER A 74 3.36 14.93 -3.81
CA SER A 74 4.18 15.56 -4.85
C SER A 74 4.92 16.81 -4.35
N ALA A 75 4.36 17.52 -3.37
CA ALA A 75 5.08 18.62 -2.71
C ALA A 75 6.29 18.11 -1.91
N LEU A 76 6.20 16.91 -1.31
CA LEU A 76 7.31 16.27 -0.59
C LEU A 76 8.36 15.68 -1.54
N ASN A 77 7.93 15.20 -2.72
CA ASN A 77 8.81 14.66 -3.75
C ASN A 77 8.35 15.10 -5.15
N PRO A 78 8.88 16.21 -5.70
CA PRO A 78 8.49 16.72 -7.02
C PRO A 78 8.81 15.78 -8.20
N ARG A 79 9.59 14.71 -7.98
CA ARG A 79 9.89 13.68 -8.99
C ARG A 79 8.98 12.45 -8.86
N LEU A 80 8.03 12.45 -7.94
CA LEU A 80 7.13 11.33 -7.69
C LEU A 80 6.21 11.10 -8.89
N ILE A 81 6.22 9.88 -9.40
CA ILE A 81 5.17 9.37 -10.30
C ILE A 81 4.09 8.76 -9.41
N TYR A 82 2.92 9.39 -9.37
CA TYR A 82 1.76 8.91 -8.61
C TYR A 82 0.77 8.25 -9.57
N THR A 83 0.35 7.02 -9.27
CA THR A 83 -0.60 6.26 -10.08
C THR A 83 -1.76 5.80 -9.22
N SER A 84 -2.95 6.27 -9.58
CA SER A 84 -4.21 5.86 -8.97
C SER A 84 -4.94 4.88 -9.89
N ILE A 85 -5.54 3.83 -9.32
CA ILE A 85 -6.39 2.87 -10.03
C ILE A 85 -7.78 2.94 -9.42
N THR A 86 -8.73 3.54 -10.15
CA THR A 86 -10.08 3.89 -9.67
C THR A 86 -11.18 3.44 -10.61
#